data_AF-A0A6P7H651-F1
#
_entry.id   AF-A0A6P7H651-F1
#
_cell.length_a   1.000
_cell.length_b   1.000
_cell.length_c   1.000
_cell.angle_alpha   90.00
_cell.angle_beta   90.00
_cell.angle_gamma   90.00
#
_symmetry.space_group_name_H-M   'P 1'
#
loop_
_entity.id
_entity.type
_entity.pdbx_description
1 polymer ?
#
loop_
_entity_poly.entity_id
_entity_poly.type
_entity_poly.pdbx_seq_one_letter_code
_entity_poly.pdbx_strand_id
1 'polypeptide(L)'
;MLRRKEKTIHRRKKREPYKKELQEIEELNKPTETRKFYQKLNKSKKEFKPRTMMCRDKEGDIVTQQSIILQRWTEFFKEKVEQNGDPLYDEIILDQTDTRETTPAPFSS
;
A
#
# COMPACT_ATOMS: atom_id res chain seq x y z
N MET A 1 -16.17 -21.68 -35.75
CA MET A 1 -15.21 -22.51 -34.97
C MET A 1 -14.15 -21.69 -34.22
N LEU A 2 -13.70 -20.54 -34.74
CA LEU A 2 -12.63 -19.70 -34.15
C LEU A 2 -12.90 -19.27 -32.69
N ARG A 3 -14.09 -18.75 -32.40
CA ARG A 3 -14.50 -18.34 -31.03
C ARG A 3 -14.41 -19.46 -29.98
N ARG A 4 -14.66 -20.71 -30.38
CA ARG A 4 -14.56 -21.87 -29.46
C ARG A 4 -13.09 -22.16 -29.11
N LYS A 5 -12.20 -22.13 -30.11
CA LYS A 5 -10.75 -22.31 -29.91
C LYS A 5 -10.17 -21.18 -29.06
N GLU A 6 -10.54 -19.94 -29.35
CA GLU A 6 -10.15 -18.75 -28.59
C GLU A 6 -10.55 -18.86 -27.11
N LYS A 7 -11.83 -19.15 -26.81
CA LYS A 7 -12.28 -19.34 -25.42
C LYS A 7 -11.55 -20.47 -24.70
N THR A 8 -11.19 -21.54 -25.40
CA THR A 8 -10.38 -22.61 -24.83
C THR A 8 -8.98 -22.12 -24.46
N ILE A 9 -8.34 -21.35 -25.33
CA ILE A 9 -7.03 -20.74 -25.07
C ILE A 9 -7.12 -19.78 -23.88
N HIS A 10 -8.12 -18.89 -23.84
CA HIS A 10 -8.29 -17.96 -22.71
C HIS A 10 -8.53 -18.67 -21.39
N ARG A 11 -9.39 -19.70 -21.36
CA ARG A 11 -9.61 -20.50 -20.14
C ARG A 11 -8.34 -21.21 -19.69
N ARG A 12 -7.57 -21.78 -20.63
CA ARG A 12 -6.30 -22.43 -20.31
C ARG A 12 -5.30 -21.42 -19.74
N LYS A 13 -5.07 -20.30 -20.45
CA LYS A 13 -4.16 -19.23 -20.00
C LYS A 13 -4.57 -18.64 -18.66
N LYS A 14 -5.88 -18.51 -18.38
CA LYS A 14 -6.36 -18.06 -17.08
C LYS A 14 -6.11 -19.09 -15.98
N ARG A 15 -6.21 -20.39 -16.26
CA ARG A 15 -6.04 -21.47 -15.26
C ARG A 15 -4.58 -21.80 -14.94
N GLU A 16 -3.68 -21.70 -15.93
CA GLU A 16 -2.25 -22.01 -15.76
C GLU A 16 -1.55 -21.28 -14.60
N PRO A 17 -1.71 -19.96 -14.39
CA PRO A 17 -1.05 -19.29 -13.27
C PRO A 17 -1.52 -19.82 -11.91
N TYR A 18 -2.84 -20.04 -11.73
CA TYR A 18 -3.36 -20.61 -10.48
C TYR A 18 -2.84 -22.04 -10.24
N LYS A 19 -2.71 -22.85 -11.30
CA LYS A 19 -2.14 -24.20 -11.17
C LYS A 19 -0.68 -24.16 -10.71
N LYS A 20 0.12 -23.27 -11.30
CA LYS A 20 1.53 -23.09 -10.90
C LYS A 20 1.63 -22.64 -9.45
N GLU A 21 0.83 -21.65 -9.05
CA GLU A 21 0.82 -21.16 -7.66
C GLU A 21 0.46 -22.26 -6.65
N LEU A 22 -0.50 -23.13 -6.98
CA LEU A 22 -0.85 -24.29 -6.15
C LEU A 22 0.28 -25.32 -6.05
N GLN A 23 0.94 -25.65 -7.17
CA GLN A 23 2.10 -26.54 -7.17
C GLN A 23 3.23 -26.00 -6.30
N GLU A 24 3.52 -24.70 -6.41
CA GLU A 24 4.56 -24.06 -5.60
C GLU A 24 4.20 -24.05 -4.09
N ILE A 25 2.92 -23.97 -3.73
CA ILE A 25 2.49 -24.10 -2.32
C ILE A 25 2.65 -25.54 -1.84
N GLU A 26 2.32 -26.53 -2.68
CA GLU A 26 2.48 -27.95 -2.36
C GLU A 26 3.96 -28.33 -2.15
N GLU A 27 4.86 -27.82 -2.98
CA GLU A 27 6.32 -28.04 -2.84
C GLU A 27 6.89 -27.46 -1.53
N LEU A 28 6.30 -26.38 -1.04
CA LEU A 28 6.66 -25.71 0.22
C LEU A 28 6.05 -26.40 1.44
N ASN A 29 5.16 -27.39 1.27
CA ASN A 29 4.59 -28.19 2.36
C ASN A 29 5.61 -29.20 2.92
N LYS A 30 6.79 -28.70 3.27
CA LYS A 30 7.90 -29.42 3.89
C LYS A 30 8.18 -28.77 5.24
N PRO A 31 8.54 -29.53 6.30
CA PRO A 31 8.77 -28.98 7.64
C PRO A 31 9.80 -27.85 7.67
N THR A 32 10.81 -27.91 6.81
CA THR A 32 11.89 -26.92 6.68
C THR A 32 11.41 -25.57 6.13
N GLU A 33 10.28 -25.53 5.43
CA GLU A 33 9.81 -24.36 4.68
C GLU A 33 8.46 -23.81 5.19
N THR A 34 8.08 -24.22 6.41
CA THR A 34 6.79 -23.87 7.05
C THR A 34 6.47 -22.38 7.00
N ARG A 35 7.45 -21.49 7.23
CA ARG A 35 7.24 -20.03 7.14
C ARG A 35 6.87 -19.59 5.72
N LYS A 36 7.59 -20.07 4.71
CA LYS A 36 7.34 -19.71 3.30
C LYS A 36 6.01 -20.27 2.83
N PHE A 37 5.66 -21.48 3.27
CA PHE A 37 4.36 -22.11 3.04
C PHE A 37 3.21 -21.21 3.50
N TYR A 38 3.18 -20.84 4.79
CA TYR A 38 2.11 -19.99 5.33
C TYR A 38 2.12 -18.58 4.74
N GLN A 39 3.28 -18.00 4.46
CA GLN A 39 3.35 -16.69 3.80
C GLN A 39 2.67 -16.73 2.42
N LYS A 40 2.92 -17.79 1.65
CA LYS A 40 2.35 -17.95 0.30
C LYS A 40 0.87 -18.32 0.35
N LEU A 41 0.46 -19.20 1.26
CA LEU A 41 -0.94 -19.51 1.54
C LEU A 41 -1.75 -18.28 1.96
N ASN A 42 -1.19 -17.46 2.83
CA ASN A 42 -1.87 -16.25 3.29
C ASN A 42 -1.97 -15.22 2.17
N LYS A 43 -0.97 -15.14 1.27
CA LYS A 43 -1.04 -14.32 0.06
C LYS A 43 -2.08 -14.82 -0.93
N SER A 44 -2.17 -16.13 -1.18
CA SER A 44 -3.15 -16.69 -2.13
C SER A 44 -4.59 -16.59 -1.62
N LYS A 45 -4.80 -16.71 -0.31
CA LYS A 45 -6.10 -16.46 0.35
C LYS A 45 -6.48 -14.98 0.42
N LYS A 46 -5.52 -14.07 0.26
CA LYS A 46 -5.77 -12.64 0.40
C LYS A 46 -6.57 -12.15 -0.79
N GLU A 47 -7.75 -11.61 -0.51
CA GLU A 47 -8.54 -10.90 -1.51
C GLU A 47 -7.75 -9.74 -2.11
N PHE A 48 -7.94 -9.50 -3.41
CA PHE A 48 -7.38 -8.33 -4.07
C PHE A 48 -8.06 -7.08 -3.50
N LYS A 49 -7.34 -6.35 -2.66
CA LYS A 49 -7.74 -5.03 -2.15
C LYS A 49 -6.95 -3.97 -2.93
N PRO A 50 -7.56 -3.29 -3.92
CA PRO A 50 -6.88 -2.20 -4.60
C PRO A 50 -6.51 -1.14 -3.55
N ARG A 51 -5.27 -0.65 -3.61
CA ARG A 51 -4.88 0.53 -2.85
C ARG A 51 -5.48 1.75 -3.53
N THR A 52 -6.75 2.01 -3.24
CA THR A 52 -7.42 3.21 -3.72
C THR A 52 -7.18 4.30 -2.70
N MET A 53 -6.24 5.21 -2.99
CA MET A 53 -6.10 6.46 -2.26
C MET A 53 -7.06 7.46 -2.91
N MET A 54 -8.22 7.67 -2.29
CA MET A 54 -9.17 8.69 -2.70
C MET A 54 -9.81 9.33 -1.47
N CYS A 55 -10.02 10.64 -1.51
CA CYS A 55 -10.76 11.37 -0.48
C CYS A 55 -11.75 12.34 -1.14
N ARG A 56 -12.74 12.81 -0.37
CA ARG A 56 -13.58 13.93 -0.81
C ARG A 56 -12.92 15.24 -0.40
N ASP A 57 -12.93 16.22 -1.29
CA ASP A 57 -12.59 17.60 -0.92
C ASP A 57 -13.72 18.27 -0.12
N LYS A 58 -13.68 19.58 0.04
CA LYS A 58 -14.68 20.32 0.82
C LYS A 58 -15.97 20.52 0.03
N GLU A 59 -15.85 20.57 -1.29
CA GLU A 59 -16.89 20.74 -2.28
C GLU A 59 -17.65 19.42 -2.54
N GLY A 60 -17.05 18.29 -2.15
CA GLY A 60 -17.62 16.95 -2.24
C GLY A 60 -17.11 16.13 -3.42
N ASP A 61 -16.17 16.65 -4.21
CA ASP A 61 -15.57 16.00 -5.36
C ASP A 61 -14.52 14.96 -4.93
N ILE A 62 -14.37 13.92 -5.76
CA ILE A 62 -13.45 12.82 -5.48
C ILE A 62 -12.05 13.18 -5.96
N VAL A 63 -11.14 13.35 -5.01
CA VAL A 63 -9.72 13.58 -5.24
C VAL A 63 -8.97 12.25 -5.17
N THR A 64 -8.15 11.99 -6.19
CA THR A 64 -7.27 10.80 -6.26
C THR A 64 -5.77 11.16 -6.23
N GLN A 65 -5.43 12.44 -6.40
CA GLN A 65 -4.05 12.91 -6.41
C GLN A 65 -3.48 12.93 -4.99
N GLN A 66 -2.34 12.27 -4.79
CA GLN A 66 -1.73 12.09 -3.46
C GLN A 66 -1.40 13.41 -2.76
N SER A 67 -0.88 14.41 -3.48
CA SER A 67 -0.57 15.73 -2.90
C SER A 67 -1.82 16.41 -2.34
N ILE A 68 -2.92 16.38 -3.10
CA ILE A 68 -4.18 16.99 -2.71
C ILE A 68 -4.82 16.21 -1.55
N ILE A 69 -4.72 14.88 -1.54
CA ILE A 69 -5.17 14.04 -0.42
C ILE A 69 -4.43 14.44 0.87
N LEU A 70 -3.10 14.57 0.82
CA LEU A 70 -2.30 14.96 1.99
C LEU A 70 -2.65 16.37 2.47
N GLN A 71 -2.80 17.32 1.54
CA GLN A 71 -3.24 18.67 1.88
C GLN A 71 -4.62 18.67 2.55
N ARG A 72 -5.57 17.91 2.02
CA ARG A 72 -6.92 17.77 2.59
C ARG A 72 -6.88 17.20 4.01
N TRP A 73 -5.99 16.24 4.28
CA TRP A 73 -5.75 15.72 5.63
C TRP A 73 -5.21 16.80 6.56
N THR A 74 -4.21 17.58 6.12
CA THR A 74 -3.67 18.70 6.90
C THR A 74 -4.77 19.70 7.25
N GLU A 75 -5.59 20.10 6.29
CA GLU A 75 -6.70 21.03 6.51
C GLU A 75 -7.75 20.46 7.46
N PHE A 76 -8.14 19.20 7.29
CA PHE A 76 -9.11 18.52 8.16
C PHE A 76 -8.66 18.51 9.63
N PHE A 77 -7.40 18.16 9.87
CA PHE A 77 -6.87 18.11 11.24
C PHE A 77 -6.72 19.51 11.84
N LYS A 78 -6.28 20.51 11.07
CA LYS A 78 -6.26 21.91 11.52
C LYS A 78 -7.64 22.39 11.98
N GLU A 79 -8.65 22.24 11.13
CA GLU A 79 -10.04 22.61 11.44
C GLU A 79 -10.55 21.87 12.70
N LYS A 80 -10.23 20.59 12.82
CA LYS A 80 -10.69 19.77 13.95
C LYS A 80 -10.06 20.19 15.27
N VAL A 81 -8.84 20.69 15.24
CA VAL A 81 -8.07 21.12 16.42
C VAL A 81 -8.49 22.50 16.86
N GLU A 82 -8.62 23.43 15.91
CA GLU A 82 -9.16 24.77 16.17
C GLU A 82 -10.53 24.68 16.86
N GLN A 83 -11.37 23.72 16.46
CA GLN A 83 -12.66 23.44 17.11
C GLN A 83 -12.54 22.92 18.55
N ASN A 84 -11.46 22.22 18.88
CA ASN A 84 -11.23 21.62 20.19
C ASN A 84 -10.41 22.52 21.14
N GLY A 85 -9.93 23.68 20.66
CA GLY A 85 -9.23 24.68 21.47
C GLY A 85 -7.89 24.23 22.05
N ASP A 86 -7.23 23.24 21.43
CA ASP A 86 -5.94 22.70 21.90
C ASP A 86 -4.75 23.44 21.26
N PRO A 87 -3.92 24.18 22.01
CA PRO A 87 -2.85 25.03 21.45
C PRO A 87 -1.63 24.28 20.90
N LEU A 88 -1.58 22.95 21.02
CA LEU A 88 -0.36 22.16 20.80
C LEU A 88 0.08 22.05 19.32
N TYR A 89 -0.70 22.54 18.36
CA TYR A 89 -0.42 22.34 16.93
C TYR A 89 0.64 23.28 16.35
N ASP A 90 0.82 24.48 16.91
CA ASP A 90 1.82 25.43 16.40
C ASP A 90 3.26 25.00 16.74
N GLU A 91 3.45 24.21 17.81
CA GLU A 91 4.77 23.70 18.22
C GLU A 91 5.24 22.51 17.37
N ILE A 92 4.32 21.66 16.85
CA ILE A 92 4.69 20.41 16.16
C ILE A 92 5.25 20.65 14.74
N ILE A 93 4.89 21.76 14.09
CA ILE A 93 5.35 22.04 12.71
C ILE A 93 6.75 22.66 12.66
N LEU A 94 7.22 23.31 13.73
CA LEU A 94 8.55 23.93 13.79
C LEU A 94 9.70 22.92 13.94
N ASP A 95 9.44 21.73 14.49
CA ASP A 95 10.48 20.71 14.76
C ASP A 95 10.83 19.86 13.52
N GLN A 96 10.06 19.95 12.41
CA GLN A 96 10.36 19.20 11.17
C GLN A 96 11.25 19.96 10.17
N THR A 97 11.66 21.19 10.47
CA THR A 97 12.61 21.96 9.62
C THR A 97 14.05 21.93 10.11
N ASP A 98 14.37 21.18 11.17
CA ASP A 98 15.74 20.99 11.64
C ASP A 98 16.09 19.49 11.71
N THR A 99 17.36 19.15 11.48
CA THR A 99 17.96 17.80 11.38
C THR A 99 17.99 17.11 10.01
N ARG A 100 18.50 17.80 8.98
CA ARG A 100 19.28 17.16 7.90
C ARG A 100 20.53 17.95 7.50
N GLU A 101 21.35 18.31 8.49
CA GLU A 101 22.79 18.53 8.26
C GLU A 101 23.59 17.76 9.31
N THR A 102 23.70 16.44 9.15
CA THR A 102 24.82 15.70 9.73
C THR A 102 25.97 15.79 8.74
N THR A 103 26.79 16.83 8.90
CA THR A 103 28.17 16.84 8.38
C THR A 103 28.88 15.58 8.92
N PRO A 104 29.35 14.65 8.07
CA PRO A 104 30.13 13.53 8.57
C PRO A 104 31.45 14.07 9.15
N ALA A 105 31.76 13.66 10.38
CA ALA A 105 32.99 14.02 11.06
C ALA A 105 34.22 13.66 10.19
N PRO A 106 35.27 14.50 10.16
CA PRO A 106 36.47 14.21 9.38
C PRO A 106 37.14 12.94 9.90
N PHE A 107 37.39 11.98 9.01
CA PHE A 107 38.18 10.79 9.30
C PHE A 107 39.58 11.20 9.77
N SER A 108 39.95 10.83 10.98
CA SER A 108 41.34 10.89 11.45
C SER A 108 42.14 9.77 10.78
N SER A 109 43.24 10.14 10.11
CA SER A 109 44.27 9.21 9.60
C SER A 109 45.03 8.50 10.71
#